data_AF-A0A2K9C836-F1
#
_entry.id   AF-A0A2K9C836-F1
#
_cell.length_a   1.000
_cell.length_b   1.000
_cell.length_c   1.000
_cell.angle_alpha   90.00
_cell.angle_beta   90.00
_cell.angle_gamma   90.00
#
_symmetry.space_group_name_H-M   'P 1'
#
loop_
_entity.id
_entity.type
_entity.pdbx_description
1 polymer ?
#
loop_
_entity_poly.entity_id
_entity_poly.type
_entity_poly.pdbx_seq_one_letter_code
_entity_poly.pdbx_strand_id
1 'polypeptide(L)'
;MDTLKSLALTIISSAGVSAALLAALAWLARSWIGERLKASIRHEYDDRLEKLRADLKAQGDAQLTSLKSELDRQAEKLRIASASFSEVQKATIAKKIEAVDALWLGVIRSRAAFPGEVTITDIFTDKEMQGFYTNPQMRKYSNKLAGISEYDYFQAGFEEVQLFRPHLGEYTWALYVTYRSVLGRSIYLIKQGAENPEKLAWHQDDNIKRLIASAFGPELMNEFNLLTHSRYQWLSYKFDTLLFKAIDTLLTGKSFSDAALRQAQEMEQQIGASLPPN
;
A
#
# COMPACT_ATOMS: atom_id res chain seq x y z
N MET A 1 -14.92 111.28 -59.21
CA MET A 1 -15.58 109.98 -58.89
C MET A 1 -14.59 108.80 -58.85
N ASP A 2 -13.28 109.01 -59.00
CA ASP A 2 -12.29 107.91 -59.00
C ASP A 2 -11.60 107.62 -57.66
N THR A 3 -11.70 108.53 -56.69
CA THR A 3 -11.07 108.36 -55.36
C THR A 3 -11.87 107.46 -54.41
N LEU A 4 -13.18 107.29 -54.62
CA LEU A 4 -14.04 106.40 -53.82
C LEU A 4 -13.94 104.93 -54.26
N LYS A 5 -13.70 104.66 -55.55
CA LYS A 5 -13.55 103.31 -56.08
C LYS A 5 -12.20 102.68 -55.68
N SER A 6 -11.12 103.45 -55.67
CA SER A 6 -9.82 102.94 -55.22
C SER A 6 -9.85 102.61 -53.73
N LEU A 7 -10.45 103.47 -52.90
CA LEU A 7 -10.55 103.27 -51.45
C LEU A 7 -11.39 102.04 -51.08
N ALA A 8 -12.51 101.81 -51.78
CA ALA A 8 -13.33 100.60 -51.60
C ALA A 8 -12.58 99.32 -52.03
N LEU A 9 -11.82 99.36 -53.13
CA LEU A 9 -11.03 98.22 -53.60
C LEU A 9 -9.86 97.90 -52.66
N THR A 10 -9.25 98.90 -52.02
CA THR A 10 -8.18 98.73 -51.02
C THR A 10 -8.72 98.26 -49.67
N ILE A 11 -9.93 98.64 -49.29
CA ILE A 11 -10.59 98.15 -48.07
C ILE A 11 -11.08 96.71 -48.26
N ILE A 12 -11.65 96.35 -49.42
CA ILE A 12 -12.09 94.98 -49.70
C ILE A 12 -10.89 94.02 -49.87
N SER A 13 -9.80 94.47 -50.49
CA SER A 13 -8.57 93.66 -50.61
C SER A 13 -7.80 93.56 -49.28
N SER A 14 -7.78 94.60 -48.44
CA SER A 14 -7.17 94.51 -47.10
C SER A 14 -8.01 93.67 -46.12
N ALA A 15 -9.34 93.79 -46.16
CA ALA A 15 -10.23 92.94 -45.34
C ALA A 15 -10.23 91.47 -45.79
N GLY A 16 -10.14 91.20 -47.10
CA GLY A 16 -10.03 89.84 -47.65
C GLY A 16 -8.71 89.14 -47.31
N VAL A 17 -7.59 89.87 -47.37
CA VAL A 17 -6.27 89.35 -46.99
C VAL A 17 -6.18 89.10 -45.49
N SER A 18 -6.74 89.98 -44.65
CA SER A 18 -6.79 89.76 -43.19
C SER A 18 -7.67 88.58 -42.80
N ALA A 19 -8.84 88.39 -43.45
CA ALA A 19 -9.70 87.23 -43.21
C ALA A 19 -9.04 85.91 -43.67
N ALA A 20 -8.35 85.91 -44.81
CA ALA A 20 -7.60 84.75 -45.29
C ALA A 20 -6.41 84.39 -44.39
N LEU A 21 -5.69 85.39 -43.87
CA LEU A 21 -4.61 85.20 -42.89
C LEU A 21 -5.13 84.65 -41.56
N LEU A 22 -6.26 85.16 -41.06
CA LEU A 22 -6.89 84.63 -39.85
C LEU A 22 -7.40 83.20 -40.04
N ALA A 23 -7.96 82.87 -41.21
CA ALA A 23 -8.38 81.51 -41.53
C ALA A 23 -7.18 80.56 -41.64
N ALA A 24 -6.08 80.98 -42.27
CA ALA A 24 -4.85 80.20 -42.36
C ALA A 24 -4.19 80.00 -41.00
N LEU A 25 -4.13 81.03 -40.15
CA LEU A 25 -3.61 80.96 -38.79
C LEU A 25 -4.50 80.08 -37.89
N ALA A 26 -5.83 80.19 -37.99
CA ALA A 26 -6.75 79.34 -37.25
C ALA A 26 -6.64 77.87 -37.69
N TRP A 27 -6.43 77.60 -38.98
CA TRP A 27 -6.21 76.27 -39.50
C TRP A 27 -4.87 75.67 -39.03
N LEU A 28 -3.78 76.45 -39.09
CA LEU A 28 -2.46 76.07 -38.55
C LEU A 28 -2.48 75.84 -37.04
N ALA A 29 -3.16 76.70 -36.29
CA ALA A 29 -3.34 76.51 -34.86
C ALA A 29 -4.14 75.23 -34.57
N ARG A 30 -5.21 74.96 -35.33
CA ARG A 30 -6.01 73.74 -35.21
C ARG A 30 -5.20 72.49 -35.54
N SER A 31 -4.39 72.51 -36.61
CA SER A 31 -3.55 71.37 -36.98
C SER A 31 -2.44 71.12 -35.95
N TRP A 32 -1.79 72.19 -35.48
CA TRP A 32 -0.73 72.09 -34.47
C TRP A 32 -1.26 71.62 -33.10
N ILE A 33 -2.39 72.15 -32.65
CA ILE A 33 -3.06 71.70 -31.42
C ILE A 33 -3.52 70.24 -31.57
N GLY A 34 -4.09 69.88 -32.73
CA GLY A 34 -4.52 68.52 -33.02
C GLY A 34 -3.37 67.51 -33.00
N GLU A 35 -2.23 67.84 -33.63
CA GLU A 35 -1.03 66.99 -33.62
C GLU A 35 -0.43 66.85 -32.23
N ARG A 36 -0.33 67.95 -31.47
CA ARG A 36 0.22 67.92 -30.11
C ARG A 36 -0.67 67.13 -29.16
N LEU A 37 -1.98 67.30 -29.24
CA LEU A 37 -2.94 66.55 -28.43
C LEU A 37 -2.89 65.05 -28.79
N LYS A 38 -2.83 64.72 -30.08
CA LYS A 38 -2.71 63.33 -30.56
C LYS A 38 -1.38 62.69 -30.14
N ALA A 39 -0.28 63.44 -30.18
CA ALA A 39 1.02 62.99 -29.71
C ALA A 39 1.04 62.77 -28.18
N SER A 40 0.42 63.68 -27.42
CA SER A 40 0.29 63.55 -25.96
C SER A 40 -0.54 62.31 -25.57
N ILE A 41 -1.68 62.11 -26.24
CA ILE A 41 -2.55 60.94 -26.02
C ILE A 41 -1.81 59.66 -26.36
N ARG A 42 -1.09 59.63 -27.49
CA ARG A 42 -0.30 58.46 -27.90
C ARG A 42 0.78 58.10 -26.89
N HIS A 43 1.53 59.09 -26.41
CA HIS A 43 2.55 58.88 -25.39
C HIS A 43 1.94 58.33 -24.08
N GLU A 44 0.79 58.85 -23.66
CA GLU A 44 0.12 58.35 -22.46
C GLU A 44 -0.40 56.91 -22.62
N TYR A 45 -0.90 56.55 -23.81
CA TYR A 45 -1.26 55.18 -24.13
C TYR A 45 -0.05 54.26 -24.17
N ASP A 46 1.04 54.67 -24.82
CA ASP A 46 2.27 53.88 -24.92
C ASP A 46 2.86 53.63 -23.51
N ASP A 47 2.89 54.66 -22.65
CA ASP A 47 3.33 54.53 -21.25
C ASP A 47 2.44 53.59 -20.43
N ARG A 48 1.10 53.68 -20.59
CA ARG A 48 0.16 52.79 -19.90
C ARG A 48 0.31 51.35 -20.38
N LEU A 49 0.56 51.16 -21.67
CA LEU A 49 0.70 49.85 -22.29
C LEU A 49 2.03 49.20 -21.88
N GLU A 50 3.10 49.99 -21.78
CA GLU A 50 4.38 49.55 -21.23
C GLU A 50 4.27 49.18 -19.74
N LYS A 51 3.59 50.00 -18.93
CA LYS A 51 3.31 49.67 -17.52
C LYS A 51 2.49 48.40 -17.36
N LEU A 52 1.40 48.26 -18.12
CA LEU A 52 0.57 47.03 -18.10
C LEU A 52 1.37 45.80 -18.53
N ARG A 53 2.22 45.93 -19.56
CA ARG A 53 3.12 44.84 -19.96
C ARG A 53 4.13 44.49 -18.87
N ALA A 54 4.71 45.50 -18.22
CA ALA A 54 5.64 45.29 -17.12
C ALA A 54 4.95 44.62 -15.92
N ASP A 55 3.74 45.08 -15.54
CA ASP A 55 2.96 44.52 -14.44
C ASP A 55 2.50 43.09 -14.75
N LEU A 56 1.98 42.81 -15.94
CA LEU A 56 1.59 41.46 -16.35
C LEU A 56 2.78 40.50 -16.36
N LYS A 57 3.94 40.97 -16.82
CA LYS A 57 5.16 40.17 -16.82
C LYS A 57 5.64 39.91 -15.39
N ALA A 58 5.67 40.93 -14.54
CA ALA A 58 6.05 40.79 -13.13
C ALA A 58 5.10 39.85 -12.38
N GLN A 59 3.78 39.95 -12.60
CA GLN A 59 2.79 39.05 -12.02
C GLN A 59 2.96 37.62 -12.54
N GLY A 60 3.16 37.44 -13.85
CA GLY A 60 3.40 36.13 -14.46
C GLY A 60 4.67 35.47 -13.94
N ASP A 61 5.78 36.21 -13.85
CA ASP A 61 7.04 35.71 -13.32
C ASP A 61 6.91 35.35 -11.83
N ALA A 62 6.24 36.19 -11.03
CA ALA A 62 5.98 35.90 -9.61
C ALA A 62 5.11 34.65 -9.40
N GLN A 63 4.05 34.49 -10.19
CA GLN A 63 3.19 33.29 -10.14
C GLN A 63 3.95 32.03 -10.58
N LEU A 64 4.76 32.11 -11.65
CA LEU A 64 5.59 30.99 -12.10
C LEU A 64 6.63 30.59 -11.05
N THR A 65 7.27 31.55 -10.40
CA THR A 65 8.22 31.27 -9.32
C THR A 65 7.52 30.65 -8.11
N SER A 66 6.33 31.15 -7.74
CA SER A 66 5.53 30.57 -6.67
C SER A 66 5.11 29.14 -6.97
N LEU A 67 4.60 28.87 -8.18
CA LEU A 67 4.18 27.54 -8.60
C LEU A 67 5.35 26.56 -8.67
N LYS A 68 6.50 27.00 -9.22
CA LYS A 68 7.73 26.19 -9.22
C LYS A 68 8.17 25.87 -7.80
N SER A 69 8.20 26.86 -6.91
CA SER A 69 8.61 26.64 -5.52
C SER A 69 7.68 25.68 -4.78
N GLU A 70 6.36 25.73 -5.03
CA GLU A 70 5.43 24.78 -4.41
C GLU A 70 5.56 23.38 -5.02
N LEU A 71 5.76 23.27 -6.33
CA LEU A 71 6.04 21.99 -7.00
C LEU A 71 7.33 21.35 -6.46
N ASP A 72 8.41 22.11 -6.34
CA ASP A 72 9.69 21.64 -5.80
C ASP A 72 9.53 21.18 -4.33
N ARG A 73 8.74 21.92 -3.54
CA ARG A 73 8.42 21.54 -2.16
C ARG A 73 7.63 20.23 -2.09
N GLN A 74 6.65 20.03 -2.98
CA GLN A 74 5.88 18.80 -3.05
C GLN A 74 6.73 17.62 -3.53
N ALA A 75 7.57 17.83 -4.55
CA ALA A 75 8.52 16.84 -5.04
C ALA A 75 9.51 16.42 -3.95
N GLU A 76 10.03 17.37 -3.16
CA GLU A 76 10.93 17.06 -2.05
C GLU A 76 10.23 16.30 -0.92
N LYS A 77 8.99 16.67 -0.57
CA LYS A 77 8.18 15.89 0.38
C LYS A 77 7.97 14.44 -0.11
N LEU A 78 7.63 14.27 -1.39
CA LEU A 78 7.45 12.95 -1.99
C LEU A 78 8.76 12.16 -1.99
N ARG A 79 9.88 12.82 -2.29
CA ARG A 79 11.21 12.22 -2.28
C ARG A 79 11.63 11.77 -0.88
N ILE A 80 11.44 12.62 0.13
CA ILE A 80 11.70 12.29 1.54
C ILE A 80 10.79 11.14 1.98
N ALA A 81 9.49 11.20 1.69
CA ALA A 81 8.55 10.13 2.00
C ALA A 81 8.94 8.81 1.34
N SER A 82 9.32 8.83 0.07
CA SER A 82 9.78 7.66 -0.69
C SER A 82 11.09 7.08 -0.14
N ALA A 83 12.06 7.93 0.21
CA ALA A 83 13.32 7.52 0.81
C ALA A 83 13.13 6.91 2.21
N SER A 84 12.34 7.56 3.07
CA SER A 84 11.98 7.03 4.40
C SER A 84 11.21 5.72 4.31
N PHE A 85 10.31 5.60 3.33
CA PHE A 85 9.57 4.37 3.06
C PHE A 85 10.51 3.23 2.63
N SER A 86 11.51 3.52 1.79
CA SER A 86 12.50 2.52 1.37
C SER A 86 13.38 2.02 2.52
N GLU A 87 13.85 2.90 3.40
CA GLU A 87 14.66 2.50 4.57
C GLU A 87 13.86 1.69 5.59
N VAL A 88 12.61 2.10 5.90
CA VAL A 88 11.71 1.33 6.77
C VAL A 88 11.38 -0.03 6.16
N GLN A 89 11.17 -0.09 4.83
CA GLN A 89 10.95 -1.35 4.13
C GLN A 89 12.17 -2.28 4.24
N LYS A 90 13.38 -1.78 4.03
CA LYS A 90 14.60 -2.60 4.16
C LYS A 90 14.72 -3.20 5.57
N ALA A 91 14.57 -2.37 6.61
CA ALA A 91 14.64 -2.84 8.00
C ALA A 91 13.52 -3.84 8.33
N THR A 92 12.31 -3.60 7.83
CA THR A 92 11.15 -4.48 8.07
C THR A 92 11.27 -5.80 7.31
N ILE A 93 11.76 -5.78 6.07
CA ILE A 93 11.98 -6.99 5.27
C ILE A 93 13.06 -7.85 5.92
N ALA A 94 14.17 -7.26 6.38
CA ALA A 94 15.20 -8.01 7.10
C ALA A 94 14.63 -8.74 8.31
N LYS A 95 13.81 -8.07 9.13
CA LYS A 95 13.15 -8.68 10.29
C LYS A 95 12.13 -9.77 9.90
N LYS A 96 11.42 -9.60 8.79
CA LYS A 96 10.53 -10.62 8.25
C LYS A 96 11.28 -11.86 7.77
N ILE A 97 12.44 -11.70 7.13
CA ILE A 97 13.29 -12.81 6.70
C ILE A 97 13.78 -13.59 7.92
N GLU A 98 14.34 -12.90 8.93
CA GLU A 98 14.76 -13.53 10.19
C GLU A 98 13.61 -14.30 10.86
N ALA A 99 12.40 -13.72 10.86
CA ALA A 99 11.21 -14.35 11.42
C ALA A 99 10.81 -15.62 10.64
N VAL A 100 10.85 -15.58 9.31
CA VAL A 100 10.57 -16.73 8.44
C VAL A 100 11.59 -17.84 8.66
N ASP A 101 12.87 -17.50 8.80
CA ASP A 101 13.93 -18.48 9.09
C ASP A 101 13.72 -19.14 10.45
N ALA A 102 13.43 -18.35 11.49
CA ALA A 102 13.11 -18.85 12.83
C ALA A 102 11.89 -19.78 12.78
N LEU A 103 10.83 -19.37 12.07
CA LEU A 103 9.63 -20.16 11.87
C LEU A 103 9.91 -21.51 11.21
N TRP A 104 10.67 -21.52 10.13
CA TRP A 104 11.01 -22.75 9.41
C TRP A 104 11.88 -23.69 10.26
N LEU A 105 12.86 -23.15 10.98
CA LEU A 105 13.64 -23.90 11.97
C LEU A 105 12.74 -24.49 13.05
N GLY A 106 11.76 -23.73 13.53
CA GLY A 106 10.75 -24.21 14.48
C GLY A 106 9.91 -25.36 13.93
N VAL A 107 9.51 -25.31 12.65
CA VAL A 107 8.82 -26.41 11.96
C VAL A 107 9.70 -27.66 11.89
N ILE A 108 10.97 -27.51 11.48
CA ILE A 108 11.92 -28.63 11.41
C ILE A 108 12.11 -29.27 12.78
N ARG A 109 12.33 -28.47 13.82
CA ARG A 109 12.51 -28.95 15.20
C ARG A 109 11.27 -29.65 15.74
N SER A 110 10.08 -29.09 15.49
CA SER A 110 8.81 -29.72 15.86
C SER A 110 8.63 -31.07 15.18
N ARG A 111 9.00 -31.18 13.89
CA ARG A 111 8.95 -32.45 13.14
C ARG A 111 9.95 -33.47 13.67
N ALA A 112 11.16 -33.04 14.00
CA ALA A 112 12.17 -33.91 14.59
C ALA A 112 11.77 -34.42 15.98
N ALA A 113 11.05 -33.60 16.76
CA ALA A 113 10.50 -33.97 18.06
C ALA A 113 9.19 -34.78 17.96
N PHE A 114 8.56 -34.86 16.78
CA PHE A 114 7.35 -35.63 16.61
C PHE A 114 7.67 -37.13 16.68
N PRO A 115 7.07 -37.90 17.60
CA PRO A 115 7.51 -39.27 17.84
C PRO A 115 7.22 -40.22 16.69
N GLY A 116 8.20 -41.03 16.30
CA GLY A 116 8.05 -42.05 15.26
C GLY A 116 7.01 -43.12 15.60
N GLU A 117 6.87 -43.45 16.89
CA GLU A 117 5.86 -44.36 17.43
C GLU A 117 4.42 -43.82 17.26
N VAL A 118 4.26 -42.50 17.12
CA VAL A 118 2.96 -41.90 16.79
C VAL A 118 2.75 -41.95 15.28
N THR A 119 3.77 -41.65 14.48
CA THR A 119 3.69 -41.69 13.02
C THR A 119 3.29 -43.07 12.49
N ILE A 120 3.79 -44.16 13.10
CA ILE A 120 3.45 -45.53 12.66
C ILE A 120 1.95 -45.83 12.79
N THR A 121 1.23 -45.14 13.68
CA THR A 121 -0.21 -45.34 13.86
C THR A 121 -1.03 -44.99 12.62
N ASP A 122 -0.48 -44.13 11.75
CA ASP A 122 -1.12 -43.65 10.53
C ASP A 122 -1.02 -44.63 9.35
N ILE A 123 -0.32 -45.75 9.56
CA ILE A 123 -0.24 -46.88 8.62
C ILE A 123 -1.39 -47.86 8.87
N PHE A 124 -1.92 -47.92 10.09
CA PHE A 124 -2.97 -48.85 10.48
C PHE A 124 -4.36 -48.28 10.20
N THR A 125 -5.30 -49.17 9.89
CA THR A 125 -6.72 -48.82 9.84
C THR A 125 -7.30 -48.63 11.24
N ASP A 126 -8.42 -47.92 11.34
CA ASP A 126 -9.13 -47.70 12.62
C ASP A 126 -9.45 -49.02 13.34
N LYS A 127 -9.77 -50.07 12.59
CA LYS A 127 -10.04 -51.41 13.13
C LYS A 127 -8.80 -52.07 13.70
N GLU A 128 -7.67 -51.97 13.01
CA GLU A 128 -6.38 -52.50 13.50
C GLU A 128 -5.90 -51.74 14.73
N MET A 129 -6.14 -50.42 14.75
CA MET A 129 -5.78 -49.56 15.88
C MET A 129 -6.52 -49.92 17.17
N GLN A 130 -7.74 -50.46 17.13
CA GLN A 130 -8.45 -50.88 18.36
C GLN A 130 -7.65 -51.88 19.21
N GLY A 131 -6.79 -52.69 18.58
CA GLY A 131 -5.91 -53.65 19.24
C GLY A 131 -4.55 -53.08 19.65
N PHE A 132 -4.27 -51.79 19.44
CA PHE A 132 -2.92 -51.23 19.53
C PHE A 132 -2.24 -51.46 20.89
N TYR A 133 -2.99 -51.33 21.99
CA TYR A 133 -2.47 -51.55 23.34
C TYR A 133 -2.61 -52.99 23.86
N THR A 134 -3.49 -53.79 23.25
CA THR A 134 -3.85 -55.12 23.76
C THR A 134 -3.15 -56.24 22.98
N ASN A 135 -2.89 -56.05 21.69
CA ASN A 135 -2.27 -57.03 20.82
C ASN A 135 -0.79 -57.26 21.19
N PRO A 136 -0.37 -58.50 21.49
CA PRO A 136 1.04 -58.82 21.81
C PRO A 136 2.04 -58.36 20.74
N GLN A 137 1.66 -58.37 19.46
CA GLN A 137 2.53 -57.94 18.35
C GLN A 137 2.76 -56.43 18.33
N MET A 138 1.80 -55.64 18.81
CA MET A 138 1.88 -54.17 18.84
C MET A 138 2.47 -53.63 20.14
N ARG A 139 2.60 -54.47 21.17
CA ARG A 139 3.07 -54.10 22.52
C ARG A 139 4.42 -53.38 22.53
N LYS A 140 5.31 -53.71 21.60
CA LYS A 140 6.62 -53.03 21.46
C LYS A 140 6.45 -51.53 21.16
N TYR A 141 5.47 -51.17 20.33
CA TYR A 141 5.19 -49.79 19.96
C TYR A 141 4.42 -49.06 21.06
N SER A 142 3.38 -49.72 21.60
CA SER A 142 2.54 -49.12 22.65
C SER A 142 3.30 -48.84 23.95
N ASN A 143 4.25 -49.71 24.35
CA ASN A 143 5.07 -49.51 25.54
C ASN A 143 6.00 -48.30 25.40
N LYS A 144 6.59 -48.10 24.22
CA LYS A 144 7.42 -46.93 23.95
C LYS A 144 6.61 -45.64 23.98
N LEU A 145 5.40 -45.69 23.44
CA LEU A 145 4.50 -44.55 23.38
C LEU A 145 4.13 -44.00 24.78
N ALA A 146 3.95 -44.89 25.76
CA ALA A 146 3.67 -44.50 27.14
C ALA A 146 4.79 -43.65 27.77
N GLY A 147 6.05 -43.86 27.35
CA GLY A 147 7.22 -43.13 27.85
C GLY A 147 7.47 -41.79 27.15
N ILE A 148 6.70 -41.43 26.14
CA ILE A 148 6.87 -40.15 25.42
C ILE A 148 6.31 -39.01 26.25
N SER A 149 7.11 -37.95 26.41
CA SER A 149 6.68 -36.67 26.95
C SER A 149 6.01 -35.83 25.86
N GLU A 150 4.71 -35.55 26.00
CA GLU A 150 4.00 -34.60 25.13
C GLU A 150 4.56 -33.19 25.28
N TYR A 151 5.05 -32.87 26.49
CA TYR A 151 5.64 -31.57 26.81
C TYR A 151 6.88 -31.29 25.94
N ASP A 152 7.71 -32.30 25.69
CA ASP A 152 8.93 -32.15 24.89
C ASP A 152 8.59 -31.73 23.46
N TYR A 153 7.52 -32.27 22.89
CA TYR A 153 7.01 -31.86 21.57
C TYR A 153 6.52 -30.41 21.56
N PHE A 154 5.79 -29.98 22.60
CA PHE A 154 5.31 -28.60 22.70
C PHE A 154 6.44 -27.59 22.91
N GLN A 155 7.52 -27.98 23.58
CA GLN A 155 8.69 -27.10 23.76
C GLN A 155 9.56 -27.01 22.51
N ALA A 156 9.68 -28.10 21.75
CA ALA A 156 10.58 -28.16 20.60
C ALA A 156 10.32 -27.07 19.55
N GLY A 157 11.21 -26.07 19.50
CA GLY A 157 11.18 -25.00 18.50
C GLY A 157 10.01 -24.02 18.64
N PHE A 158 9.35 -23.92 19.81
CA PHE A 158 8.28 -22.93 20.02
C PHE A 158 8.80 -21.56 20.42
N GLU A 159 9.68 -21.53 21.43
CA GLU A 159 10.13 -20.31 22.06
C GLU A 159 10.81 -19.39 21.05
N GLU A 160 11.67 -19.94 20.19
CA GLU A 160 12.38 -19.14 19.19
C GLU A 160 11.43 -18.50 18.19
N VAL A 161 10.39 -19.22 17.74
CA VAL A 161 9.40 -18.67 16.80
C VAL A 161 8.52 -17.62 17.48
N GLN A 162 8.17 -17.83 18.74
CA GLN A 162 7.33 -16.91 19.51
C GLN A 162 7.97 -15.52 19.64
N LEU A 163 9.30 -15.43 19.78
CA LEU A 163 10.03 -14.17 19.82
C LEU A 163 9.88 -13.34 18.54
N PHE A 164 9.67 -14.00 17.39
CA PHE A 164 9.49 -13.34 16.09
C PHE A 164 8.03 -13.20 15.67
N ARG A 165 7.06 -13.59 16.52
CA ARG A 165 5.62 -13.50 16.21
C ARG A 165 5.18 -12.15 15.62
N PRO A 166 5.63 -10.98 16.14
CA PRO A 166 5.21 -9.68 15.59
C PRO A 166 5.55 -9.48 14.10
N HIS A 167 6.47 -10.26 13.55
CA HIS A 167 6.95 -10.13 12.17
C HIS A 167 6.38 -11.19 11.21
N LEU A 168 5.71 -12.23 11.71
CA LEU A 168 5.21 -13.36 10.90
C LEU A 168 3.85 -13.11 10.25
N GLY A 169 3.09 -12.15 10.77
CA GLY A 169 1.69 -11.93 10.39
C GLY A 169 0.74 -12.99 10.96
N GLU A 170 -0.51 -12.60 11.22
CA GLU A 170 -1.47 -13.44 11.95
C GLU A 170 -1.82 -14.73 11.22
N TYR A 171 -1.95 -14.69 9.89
CA TYR A 171 -2.29 -15.87 9.11
C TYR A 171 -1.18 -16.93 9.14
N THR A 172 0.08 -16.54 8.92
CA THR A 172 1.25 -17.44 8.99
C THR A 172 1.40 -18.04 10.38
N TRP A 173 1.22 -17.22 11.43
CA TRP A 173 1.25 -17.67 12.81
C TRP A 173 0.13 -18.68 13.11
N ALA A 174 -1.09 -18.40 12.66
CA ALA A 174 -2.24 -19.28 12.83
C ALA A 174 -2.01 -20.65 12.16
N LEU A 175 -1.47 -20.69 10.94
CA LEU A 175 -1.11 -21.93 10.27
C LEU A 175 -0.12 -22.75 11.11
N TYR A 176 0.96 -22.10 11.57
CA TYR A 176 2.02 -22.75 12.36
C TYR A 176 1.50 -23.34 13.67
N VAL A 177 0.80 -22.54 14.46
CA VAL A 177 0.25 -22.99 15.75
C VAL A 177 -0.80 -24.08 15.53
N THR A 178 -1.63 -23.98 14.49
CA THR A 178 -2.65 -24.99 14.20
C THR A 178 -2.01 -26.33 13.84
N TYR A 179 -1.03 -26.34 12.94
CA TYR A 179 -0.32 -27.56 12.57
C TYR A 179 0.30 -28.25 13.80
N ARG A 180 0.99 -27.48 14.65
CA ARG A 180 1.55 -28.01 15.89
C ARG A 180 0.50 -28.49 16.88
N SER A 181 -0.61 -27.78 17.00
CA SER A 181 -1.70 -28.15 17.90
C SER A 181 -2.37 -29.46 17.47
N VAL A 182 -2.56 -29.67 16.16
CA VAL A 182 -3.12 -30.91 15.62
C VAL A 182 -2.20 -32.10 15.93
N LEU A 183 -0.90 -31.95 15.68
CA LEU A 183 0.09 -32.98 15.97
C LEU A 183 0.22 -33.26 17.47
N GLY A 184 0.36 -32.22 18.30
CA GLY A 184 0.46 -32.39 19.75
C GLY A 184 -0.80 -33.04 20.35
N ARG A 185 -1.97 -32.66 19.84
CA ARG A 185 -3.25 -33.28 20.23
C ARG A 185 -3.35 -34.73 19.79
N SER A 186 -2.81 -35.10 18.62
CA SER A 186 -2.84 -36.49 18.18
C SER A 186 -1.98 -37.38 19.08
N ILE A 187 -0.80 -36.91 19.53
CA ILE A 187 0.04 -37.61 20.51
C ILE A 187 -0.78 -37.87 21.79
N TYR A 188 -1.41 -36.83 22.33
CA TYR A 188 -2.25 -36.92 23.53
C TYR A 188 -3.39 -37.94 23.37
N LEU A 189 -4.15 -37.86 22.27
CA LEU A 189 -5.29 -38.75 22.01
C LEU A 189 -4.86 -40.21 21.85
N ILE A 190 -3.75 -40.45 21.15
CA ILE A 190 -3.22 -41.79 20.95
C ILE A 190 -2.75 -42.38 22.29
N LYS A 191 -2.14 -41.59 23.19
CA LYS A 191 -1.80 -42.01 24.56
C LYS A 191 -3.04 -42.33 25.39
N GLN A 192 -4.06 -41.48 25.34
CA GLN A 192 -5.36 -41.72 25.97
C GLN A 192 -6.07 -42.99 25.45
N GLY A 193 -5.71 -43.44 24.25
CA GLY A 193 -6.14 -44.70 23.66
C GLY A 193 -5.92 -45.94 24.51
N ALA A 194 -4.98 -45.91 25.46
CA ALA A 194 -4.72 -47.02 26.38
C ALA A 194 -5.90 -47.29 27.31
N GLU A 195 -6.57 -46.23 27.74
CA GLU A 195 -7.73 -46.28 28.63
C GLU A 195 -9.05 -46.19 27.84
N ASN A 196 -9.04 -45.45 26.72
CA ASN A 196 -10.20 -45.24 25.88
C ASN A 196 -9.87 -45.48 24.39
N PRO A 197 -10.08 -46.71 23.88
CA PRO A 197 -9.73 -47.09 22.51
C PRO A 197 -10.35 -46.22 21.40
N GLU A 198 -11.51 -45.57 21.66
CA GLU A 198 -12.13 -44.66 20.67
C GLU A 198 -11.26 -43.44 20.38
N LYS A 199 -10.37 -43.06 21.30
CA LYS A 199 -9.44 -41.92 21.14
C LYS A 199 -8.29 -42.22 20.19
N LEU A 200 -8.04 -43.49 19.85
CA LEU A 200 -7.01 -43.89 18.88
C LEU A 200 -7.30 -43.36 17.48
N ALA A 201 -8.58 -43.24 17.13
CA ALA A 201 -9.02 -42.59 15.90
C ALA A 201 -8.93 -41.05 16.03
N TRP A 202 -7.72 -40.54 16.28
CA TRP A 202 -7.46 -39.13 16.57
C TRP A 202 -8.05 -38.17 15.53
N HIS A 203 -8.06 -38.56 14.26
CA HIS A 203 -8.59 -37.77 13.15
C HIS A 203 -10.12 -37.56 13.23
N GLN A 204 -10.82 -38.39 14.01
CA GLN A 204 -12.25 -38.25 14.24
C GLN A 204 -12.60 -37.22 15.33
N ASP A 205 -11.61 -36.78 16.13
CA ASP A 205 -11.79 -35.82 17.21
C ASP A 205 -12.27 -34.44 16.70
N ASP A 206 -13.35 -33.94 17.30
CA ASP A 206 -13.99 -32.69 16.88
C ASP A 206 -13.07 -31.48 16.97
N ASN A 207 -12.16 -31.42 17.94
CA ASN A 207 -11.25 -30.29 18.06
C ASN A 207 -10.19 -30.34 16.95
N ILE A 208 -9.68 -31.53 16.60
CA ILE A 208 -8.79 -31.68 15.45
C ILE A 208 -9.50 -31.26 14.15
N LYS A 209 -10.74 -31.71 13.94
CA LYS A 209 -11.54 -31.32 12.77
C LYS A 209 -11.75 -29.80 12.69
N ARG A 210 -12.07 -29.15 13.80
CA ARG A 210 -12.22 -27.68 13.87
C ARG A 210 -10.92 -26.95 13.57
N LEU A 211 -9.80 -27.42 14.11
CA LEU A 211 -8.47 -26.87 13.85
C LEU A 211 -8.13 -26.98 12.35
N ILE A 212 -8.34 -28.16 11.75
CA ILE A 212 -8.08 -28.37 10.33
C ILE A 212 -9.02 -27.48 9.48
N ALA A 213 -10.32 -27.48 9.76
CA ALA A 213 -11.27 -26.64 9.02
C ALA A 213 -10.92 -25.14 9.10
N SER A 214 -10.46 -24.66 10.26
CA SER A 214 -10.09 -23.26 10.46
C SER A 214 -8.82 -22.86 9.70
N ALA A 215 -7.82 -23.74 9.62
CA ALA A 215 -6.53 -23.40 8.99
C ALA A 215 -6.48 -23.73 7.49
N PHE A 216 -7.15 -24.81 7.07
CA PHE A 216 -7.08 -25.34 5.71
C PHE A 216 -8.36 -25.07 4.91
N GLY A 217 -9.44 -24.66 5.56
CA GLY A 217 -10.74 -24.42 4.93
C GLY A 217 -11.57 -25.70 4.72
N PRO A 218 -12.84 -25.54 4.29
CA PRO A 218 -13.79 -26.66 4.18
C PRO A 218 -13.44 -27.66 3.07
N GLU A 219 -12.83 -27.22 1.97
CA GLU A 219 -12.44 -28.09 0.86
C GLU A 219 -11.38 -29.10 1.26
N LEU A 220 -10.29 -28.63 1.88
CA LEU A 220 -9.22 -29.48 2.38
C LEU A 220 -9.67 -30.32 3.57
N MET A 221 -10.62 -29.84 4.38
CA MET A 221 -11.23 -30.64 5.43
C MET A 221 -12.00 -31.85 4.85
N ASN A 222 -12.73 -31.66 3.75
CA ASN A 222 -13.41 -32.75 3.05
C ASN A 222 -12.40 -33.76 2.48
N GLU A 223 -11.33 -33.28 1.85
CA GLU A 223 -10.23 -34.13 1.39
C GLU A 223 -9.63 -34.96 2.54
N PHE A 224 -9.37 -34.33 3.69
CA PHE A 224 -8.85 -35.00 4.89
C PHE A 224 -9.78 -36.11 5.41
N ASN A 225 -11.09 -35.87 5.43
CA ASN A 225 -12.08 -36.85 5.88
C ASN A 225 -12.16 -38.09 4.98
N LEU A 226 -11.80 -37.96 3.70
CA LEU A 226 -11.81 -39.06 2.75
C LEU A 226 -10.54 -39.94 2.84
N LEU A 227 -9.51 -39.49 3.55
CA LEU A 227 -8.29 -40.26 3.76
C LEU A 227 -8.58 -41.45 4.68
N THR A 228 -8.03 -42.60 4.32
CA THR A 228 -8.07 -43.83 5.13
C THR A 228 -6.76 -44.06 5.90
N HIS A 229 -5.63 -43.59 5.37
CA HIS A 229 -4.29 -43.66 5.93
C HIS A 229 -3.47 -42.42 5.54
N SER A 230 -2.22 -42.31 6.02
CA SER A 230 -1.27 -41.25 5.63
C SER A 230 -1.75 -39.82 5.93
N ARG A 231 -2.56 -39.63 6.96
CA ARG A 231 -3.10 -38.33 7.38
C ARG A 231 -2.02 -37.39 7.89
N TYR A 232 -0.98 -37.87 8.55
CA TYR A 232 0.16 -37.03 8.97
C TYR A 232 0.97 -36.53 7.78
N GLN A 233 1.22 -37.40 6.81
CA GLN A 233 1.92 -37.02 5.58
C GLN A 233 1.10 -35.99 4.79
N TRP A 234 -0.21 -36.20 4.67
CA TRP A 234 -1.11 -35.26 4.04
C TRP A 234 -1.11 -33.90 4.76
N LEU A 235 -1.23 -33.90 6.10
CA LEU A 235 -1.20 -32.68 6.91
C LEU A 235 0.09 -31.91 6.70
N SER A 236 1.23 -32.61 6.72
CA SER A 236 2.56 -32.01 6.49
C SER A 236 2.64 -31.36 5.11
N TYR A 237 2.18 -32.06 4.06
CA TYR A 237 2.25 -31.58 2.68
C TYR A 237 1.35 -30.36 2.44
N LYS A 238 0.10 -30.41 2.90
CA LYS A 238 -0.85 -29.28 2.75
C LYS A 238 -0.42 -28.09 3.59
N PHE A 239 0.11 -28.34 4.80
CA PHE A 239 0.67 -27.29 5.64
C PHE A 239 1.83 -26.59 4.94
N ASP A 240 2.81 -27.33 4.40
CA ASP A 240 3.96 -26.74 3.70
C ASP A 240 3.51 -25.89 2.50
N THR A 241 2.55 -26.39 1.73
CA THR A 241 1.97 -25.65 0.60
C THR A 241 1.36 -24.31 1.02
N LEU A 242 0.53 -24.33 2.08
CA LEU A 242 -0.11 -23.11 2.59
C LEU A 242 0.90 -22.18 3.26
N LEU A 243 1.85 -22.73 4.01
CA LEU A 243 2.88 -21.99 4.71
C LEU A 243 3.78 -21.24 3.72
N PHE A 244 4.29 -21.91 2.69
CA PHE A 244 5.15 -21.26 1.69
C PHE A 244 4.41 -20.19 0.90
N LYS A 245 3.13 -20.40 0.60
CA LYS A 245 2.29 -19.36 -0.01
C LYS A 245 2.12 -18.14 0.91
N ALA A 246 1.94 -18.37 2.22
CA ALA A 246 1.84 -17.31 3.21
C ALA A 246 3.17 -16.55 3.35
N ILE A 247 4.30 -17.26 3.38
CA ILE A 247 5.65 -16.67 3.42
C ILE A 247 5.92 -15.83 2.18
N ASP A 248 5.61 -16.33 0.98
CA ASP A 248 5.76 -15.57 -0.28
C ASP A 248 4.95 -14.27 -0.22
N THR A 249 3.71 -14.34 0.25
CA THR A 249 2.85 -13.16 0.41
C THR A 249 3.42 -12.17 1.44
N LEU A 250 3.98 -12.67 2.55
CA LEU A 250 4.58 -11.86 3.61
C LEU A 250 5.83 -11.11 3.14
N LEU A 251 6.70 -11.79 2.38
CA LEU A 251 7.99 -11.27 1.90
C LEU A 251 7.83 -10.37 0.68
N THR A 252 6.94 -10.70 -0.27
CA THR A 252 6.65 -9.86 -1.44
C THR A 252 5.93 -8.57 -1.08
N GLY A 253 5.36 -8.49 0.13
CA GLY A 253 4.70 -7.29 0.62
C GLY A 253 3.41 -6.95 -0.13
N LYS A 254 2.82 -7.88 -0.91
CA LYS A 254 1.58 -7.66 -1.66
C LYS A 254 0.46 -7.06 -0.79
N SER A 255 0.30 -7.57 0.44
CA SER A 255 -0.67 -7.03 1.40
C SER A 255 -0.39 -5.59 1.85
N PHE A 256 0.89 -5.21 1.92
CA PHE A 256 1.32 -3.85 2.27
C PHE A 256 1.16 -2.89 1.08
N SER A 257 1.47 -3.33 -0.13
CA SER A 257 1.26 -2.54 -1.36
C SER A 257 -0.22 -2.22 -1.57
N ASP A 258 -1.11 -3.21 -1.39
CA ASP A 258 -2.57 -3.01 -1.51
C ASP A 258 -3.14 -2.12 -0.41
N ALA A 259 -2.56 -2.15 0.80
CA ALA A 259 -2.94 -1.27 1.90
C ALA A 259 -2.42 0.17 1.70
N ALA A 260 -1.17 0.31 1.24
CA ALA A 260 -0.56 1.62 0.95
C ALA A 260 -1.25 2.32 -0.22
N LEU A 261 -1.64 1.60 -1.28
CA LEU A 261 -2.41 2.15 -2.39
C LEU A 261 -3.78 2.66 -1.92
N ARG A 262 -4.47 1.89 -1.08
CA ARG A 262 -5.76 2.30 -0.50
C ARG A 262 -5.62 3.54 0.37
N GLN A 263 -4.60 3.59 1.21
CA GLN A 263 -4.35 4.74 2.07
C GLN A 263 -3.96 5.99 1.26
N ALA A 264 -3.20 5.84 0.17
CA ALA A 264 -2.91 6.93 -0.76
C ALA A 264 -4.18 7.46 -1.45
N GLN A 265 -5.07 6.58 -1.89
CA GLN A 265 -6.38 6.94 -2.46
C GLN A 265 -7.26 7.68 -1.44
N GLU A 266 -7.29 7.22 -0.19
CA GLU A 266 -8.02 7.89 0.89
C GLU A 266 -7.48 9.29 1.17
N MET A 267 -6.14 9.47 1.16
CA MET A 267 -5.51 10.78 1.32
C MET A 267 -5.82 11.72 0.14
N GLU A 268 -5.79 11.24 -1.11
CA GLU A 268 -6.17 12.03 -2.29
C GLU A 268 -7.63 12.49 -2.23
N GLN A 269 -8.55 11.63 -1.78
CA GLN A 269 -9.96 11.98 -1.60
C GLN A 269 -10.15 13.05 -0.52
N GLN A 270 -9.41 12.97 0.59
CA GLN A 270 -9.46 13.97 1.66
C GLN A 270 -8.89 15.33 1.21
N ILE A 271 -7.80 15.31 0.43
CA ILE A 271 -7.20 16.53 -0.13
C ILE A 271 -8.16 17.16 -1.15
N GLY A 272 -8.78 16.36 -2.02
CA GLY A 272 -9.79 16.83 -2.99
C GLY A 272 -11.03 17.43 -2.32
N ALA A 273 -11.46 16.89 -1.17
CA ALA A 273 -12.58 17.43 -0.39
C ALA A 273 -12.23 18.71 0.40
N SER A 274 -10.94 19.00 0.60
CA SER A 274 -10.45 20.18 1.33
C SER A 274 -10.19 21.41 0.47
N LEU A 275 -10.28 21.29 -0.86
CA LEU A 275 -10.23 22.41 -1.78
C LEU A 275 -11.62 23.10 -1.83
N PRO A 276 -11.73 24.40 -1.53
CA PRO A 276 -13.02 25.09 -1.60
C PRO A 276 -13.56 25.06 -3.03
N PRO A 277 -14.89 24.93 -3.21
CA PRO A 277 -15.50 25.04 -4.53
C PRO A 277 -15.22 26.43 -5.10
N ASN A 278 -14.67 26.46 -6.32
CA ASN A 278 -14.47 27.68 -7.12
C ASN A 278 -15.80 28.39 -7.43
#